data_AF-A0A3B8XR83-F1
#
_entry.id   AF-A0A3B8XR83-F1
#
_cell.length_a   1.000
_cell.length_b   1.000
_cell.length_c   1.000
_cell.angle_alpha   90.00
_cell.angle_beta   90.00
_cell.angle_gamma   90.00
#
_symmetry.space_group_name_H-M   'P 1'
#
loop_
_entity.id
_entity.type
_entity.pdbx_description
1 polymer ?
#
loop_
_entity_poly.entity_id
_entity_poly.type
_entity_poly.pdbx_seq_one_letter_code
_entity_poly.pdbx_strand_id
1 'polypeptide(L)'
;KIACAKAWSIWEGTTLSLYSDPERVKRFADGHFALAFARIECHFFMNKGFFEPQDQLILNAGKLKGIPGVIAQGRYDVVTPMFTAWELAKAWPEAELNIVPDAGHTATEPGIVDVMVRASDRYARV
;
A
#
# COMPACT_ATOMS: atom_id res chain seq x y z
N LYS A 1 20.61 16.49 3.15
CA LYS A 1 20.18 15.13 2.69
C LYS A 1 19.61 14.30 3.84
N ILE A 2 20.39 13.94 4.87
CA ILE A 2 19.88 13.11 6.00
C ILE A 2 18.70 13.75 6.74
N ALA A 3 18.76 15.06 7.06
CA ALA A 3 17.65 15.73 7.75
C ALA A 3 16.32 15.63 6.96
N CYS A 4 16.36 15.91 5.65
CA CYS A 4 15.19 15.78 4.77
C CYS A 4 14.71 14.33 4.66
N ALA A 5 15.65 13.38 4.50
CA ALA A 5 15.32 11.96 4.42
C ALA A 5 14.63 11.45 5.69
N LYS A 6 15.12 11.86 6.87
CA LYS A 6 14.47 11.55 8.15
C LYS A 6 13.09 12.18 8.26
N ALA A 7 12.93 13.44 7.87
CA ALA A 7 11.62 14.09 7.90
C ALA A 7 10.58 13.36 7.05
N TRP A 8 10.96 12.98 5.81
CA TRP A 8 10.12 12.18 4.92
C TRP A 8 9.78 10.81 5.51
N SER A 9 10.80 10.06 5.91
CA SER A 9 10.62 8.70 6.44
C SER A 9 9.80 8.69 7.74
N ILE A 10 10.04 9.62 8.68
CA ILE A 10 9.24 9.73 9.91
C ILE A 10 7.78 10.08 9.60
N TRP A 11 7.53 11.00 8.67
CA TRP A 11 6.18 11.36 8.25
C TRP A 11 5.42 10.12 7.77
N GLU A 12 6.01 9.37 6.84
CA GLU A 12 5.36 8.18 6.30
C GLU A 12 5.21 7.09 7.36
N GLY A 13 6.26 6.80 8.14
CA GLY A 13 6.18 5.83 9.24
C GLY A 13 5.04 6.09 10.22
N THR A 14 4.68 7.37 10.39
CA THR A 14 3.57 7.83 11.25
C THR A 14 2.20 7.62 10.60
N THR A 15 2.09 7.77 9.28
CA THR A 15 0.81 7.67 8.54
C THR A 15 0.43 6.25 8.13
N LEU A 16 1.34 5.27 8.29
CA LEU A 16 1.12 3.88 7.89
C LEU A 16 0.01 3.14 8.68
N SER A 17 -0.37 3.59 9.87
CA SER A 17 -1.38 2.91 10.71
C SER A 17 -2.48 3.85 11.16
N LEU A 18 -3.64 3.28 11.47
CA LEU A 18 -4.73 4.04 12.08
C LEU A 18 -4.35 4.53 13.48
N TYR A 19 -3.69 3.66 14.27
CA TYR A 19 -3.13 4.00 15.57
C TYR A 19 -1.60 4.11 15.49
N SER A 20 -1.03 5.03 16.24
CA SER A 20 0.41 5.28 16.23
C SER A 20 1.22 4.06 16.69
N ASP A 21 2.32 3.79 16.00
CA ASP A 21 3.30 2.76 16.32
C ASP A 21 4.67 3.43 16.57
N PRO A 22 5.01 3.73 17.84
CA PRO A 22 6.24 4.45 18.18
C PRO A 22 7.52 3.71 17.77
N GLU A 23 7.51 2.37 17.80
CA GLU A 23 8.69 1.58 17.44
C GLU A 23 8.91 1.60 15.92
N ARG A 24 7.85 1.58 15.11
CA ARG A 24 7.98 1.85 13.68
C ARG A 24 8.52 3.24 13.40
N VAL A 25 7.97 4.28 14.03
CA VAL A 25 8.47 5.65 13.84
C VAL A 25 9.95 5.75 14.20
N LYS A 26 10.39 5.11 15.29
CA LYS A 26 11.80 5.05 15.69
C LYS A 26 12.68 4.37 14.65
N ARG A 27 12.24 3.26 14.05
CA ARG A 27 12.96 2.60 12.94
C ARG A 27 13.07 3.50 11.72
N PHE A 28 12.00 4.20 11.36
CA PHE A 28 11.99 5.16 10.23
C PHE A 28 12.87 6.39 10.52
N ALA A 29 13.17 6.70 11.78
CA ALA A 29 14.09 7.76 12.16
C ALA A 29 15.58 7.36 12.08
N ASP A 30 15.90 6.09 11.82
CA ASP A 30 17.28 5.64 11.63
C ASP A 30 17.90 6.30 10.38
N GLY A 31 19.14 6.77 10.49
CA GLY A 31 19.77 7.56 9.43
C GLY A 31 20.08 6.76 8.17
N HIS A 32 20.43 5.47 8.32
CA HIS A 32 20.74 4.62 7.19
C HIS A 32 19.45 4.19 6.47
N PHE A 33 18.45 3.74 7.24
CA PHE A 33 17.12 3.41 6.71
C PHE A 33 16.50 4.60 6.00
N ALA A 34 16.39 5.75 6.66
CA ALA A 34 15.73 6.94 6.11
C ALA A 34 16.37 7.40 4.79
N LEU A 35 17.72 7.39 4.71
CA LEU A 35 18.42 7.82 3.50
C LEU A 35 18.17 6.87 2.33
N ALA A 36 18.18 5.55 2.57
CA ALA A 36 17.88 4.57 1.52
C ALA A 36 16.42 4.66 1.07
N PHE A 37 15.50 4.64 2.05
CA PHE A 37 14.06 4.70 1.87
C PHE A 37 13.64 5.93 1.04
N ALA A 38 13.93 7.14 1.53
CA ALA A 38 13.52 8.38 0.88
C ALA A 38 14.15 8.53 -0.52
N ARG A 39 15.38 8.07 -0.74
CA ARG A 39 16.02 8.20 -2.06
C ARG A 39 15.38 7.30 -3.11
N ILE A 40 15.10 6.04 -2.77
CA ILE A 40 14.50 5.09 -3.69
C ILE A 40 13.07 5.53 -4.00
N GLU A 41 12.31 5.86 -2.97
CA GLU A 41 10.92 6.25 -3.11
C GLU A 41 10.76 7.56 -3.91
N CYS A 42 11.47 8.63 -3.53
CA CYS A 42 11.42 9.88 -4.29
C CYS A 42 11.91 9.69 -5.73
N HIS A 43 12.85 8.77 -5.99
CA HIS A 43 13.28 8.48 -7.36
C HIS A 43 12.13 7.93 -8.21
N PHE A 44 11.35 6.97 -7.70
CA PHE A 44 10.19 6.44 -8.43
C PHE A 44 9.09 7.50 -8.56
N PHE A 45 8.83 8.31 -7.54
CA PHE A 45 7.81 9.36 -7.60
C PHE A 45 8.15 10.46 -8.60
N MET A 46 9.38 10.95 -8.60
CA MET A 46 9.83 11.99 -9.53
C MET A 46 9.82 11.51 -10.99
N ASN A 47 9.90 10.20 -11.22
CA ASN A 47 9.81 9.58 -12.55
C ASN A 47 8.43 8.99 -12.85
N LYS A 48 7.40 9.31 -12.06
CA LYS A 48 6.01 8.84 -12.26
C LYS A 48 5.90 7.31 -12.36
N GLY A 49 6.72 6.59 -11.59
CA GLY A 49 6.80 5.13 -11.63
C GLY A 49 7.34 4.55 -12.95
N PHE A 50 7.88 5.39 -13.84
CA PHE A 50 8.30 5.02 -15.20
C PHE A 50 7.17 4.46 -16.06
N PHE A 51 5.92 4.83 -15.75
CA PHE A 51 4.74 4.47 -16.53
C PHE A 51 4.35 5.57 -17.51
N GLU A 52 3.85 5.17 -18.67
CA GLU A 52 3.31 6.05 -19.68
C GLU A 52 2.11 5.34 -20.34
N PRO A 53 0.86 5.79 -20.09
CA PRO A 53 0.45 6.96 -19.29
C PRO A 53 0.50 6.72 -17.76
N GLN A 54 0.21 7.76 -16.97
CA GLN A 54 0.25 7.67 -15.50
C GLN A 54 -0.74 6.64 -14.90
N ASP A 55 -1.88 6.41 -15.54
CA ASP A 55 -2.92 5.46 -15.16
C ASP A 55 -2.77 4.08 -15.86
N GLN A 56 -1.60 3.81 -16.44
CA GLN A 56 -1.31 2.61 -17.21
C GLN A 56 -1.73 1.30 -16.51
N LEU A 57 -1.57 1.19 -15.19
CA LEU A 57 -1.95 -0.01 -14.45
C LEU A 57 -3.47 -0.23 -14.42
N ILE A 58 -4.25 0.81 -14.18
CA ILE A 58 -5.72 0.74 -14.17
C ILE A 58 -6.25 0.47 -15.58
N LEU A 59 -5.72 1.17 -16.59
CA LEU A 59 -6.08 0.96 -17.99
C LEU A 59 -5.81 -0.48 -18.47
N ASN A 60 -4.75 -1.09 -17.96
CA ASN A 60 -4.35 -2.45 -18.33
C ASN A 60 -4.85 -3.53 -17.35
N ALA A 61 -5.66 -3.18 -16.34
CA ALA A 61 -6.11 -4.14 -15.33
C ALA A 61 -6.92 -5.31 -15.92
N GLY A 62 -7.55 -5.12 -17.09
CA GLY A 62 -8.21 -6.19 -17.84
C GLY A 62 -7.29 -7.35 -18.26
N LYS A 63 -5.95 -7.16 -18.23
CA LYS A 63 -4.98 -8.24 -18.41
C LYS A 63 -4.99 -9.28 -17.28
N LEU A 64 -5.59 -8.95 -16.14
CA LEU A 64 -5.79 -9.86 -15.01
C LEU A 64 -7.04 -10.75 -15.16
N LYS A 65 -7.77 -10.65 -16.27
CA LYS A 65 -8.93 -11.49 -16.55
C LYS A 65 -8.58 -12.97 -16.44
N GLY A 66 -9.40 -13.74 -15.70
CA GLY A 66 -9.18 -15.15 -15.42
C GLY A 66 -8.19 -15.43 -14.28
N ILE A 67 -7.58 -14.39 -13.71
CA ILE A 67 -6.73 -14.51 -12.52
C ILE A 67 -7.59 -14.17 -11.29
N PRO A 68 -7.79 -15.11 -10.35
CA PRO A 68 -8.51 -14.81 -9.13
C PRO A 68 -7.70 -13.86 -8.24
N GLY A 69 -8.37 -12.92 -7.55
CA GLY A 69 -7.68 -11.96 -6.68
C GLY A 69 -8.53 -11.45 -5.52
N VAL A 70 -7.85 -10.92 -4.50
CA VAL A 70 -8.43 -10.20 -3.37
C VAL A 70 -7.69 -8.87 -3.21
N ILE A 71 -8.43 -7.80 -2.99
CA ILE A 71 -7.89 -6.46 -2.71
C ILE A 71 -8.24 -6.13 -1.26
N ALA A 72 -7.25 -6.02 -0.39
CA ALA A 72 -7.43 -5.60 1.00
C ALA A 72 -7.04 -4.11 1.14
N GLN A 73 -7.97 -3.27 1.57
CA GLN A 73 -7.74 -1.82 1.67
C GLN A 73 -8.26 -1.27 2.99
N GLY A 74 -7.42 -0.54 3.73
CA GLY A 74 -7.87 0.19 4.92
C GLY A 74 -8.75 1.38 4.55
N ARG A 75 -9.86 1.57 5.28
CA ARG A 75 -10.78 2.71 5.10
C ARG A 75 -10.08 4.05 5.35
N TYR A 76 -9.12 4.07 6.28
CA TYR A 76 -8.41 5.26 6.70
C TYR A 76 -6.95 5.28 6.23
N ASP A 77 -6.63 4.53 5.16
CA ASP A 77 -5.34 4.64 4.49
C ASP A 77 -5.21 6.03 3.85
N VAL A 78 -4.33 6.85 4.41
CA VAL A 78 -3.99 8.20 3.92
C VAL A 78 -2.73 8.22 3.06
N VAL A 79 -2.04 7.08 2.91
CA VAL A 79 -0.82 6.93 2.11
C VAL A 79 -1.20 6.56 0.68
N THR A 80 -2.05 5.56 0.51
CA THR A 80 -2.65 5.16 -0.76
C THR A 80 -4.17 5.19 -0.63
N PRO A 81 -4.81 6.35 -0.87
CA PRO A 81 -6.24 6.51 -0.62
C PRO A 81 -7.10 5.50 -1.38
N MET A 82 -8.16 5.05 -0.72
CA MET A 82 -9.04 3.96 -1.18
C MET A 82 -9.58 4.09 -2.60
N PHE A 83 -9.74 5.31 -3.12
CA PHE A 83 -10.29 5.47 -4.48
C PHE A 83 -9.50 4.66 -5.52
N THR A 84 -8.18 4.48 -5.33
CA THR A 84 -7.34 3.65 -6.20
C THR A 84 -7.71 2.16 -6.14
N ALA A 85 -7.94 1.60 -4.95
CA ALA A 85 -8.42 0.22 -4.78
C ALA A 85 -9.83 0.04 -5.37
N TRP A 86 -10.69 1.05 -5.26
CA TRP A 86 -12.02 1.04 -5.87
C TRP A 86 -11.95 1.09 -7.41
N GLU A 87 -11.09 1.94 -7.96
CA GLU A 87 -10.84 2.01 -9.42
C GLU A 87 -10.29 0.68 -9.94
N LEU A 88 -9.36 0.06 -9.22
CA LEU A 88 -8.84 -1.26 -9.58
C LEU A 88 -9.94 -2.33 -9.56
N ALA A 89 -10.78 -2.37 -8.53
CA ALA A 89 -11.89 -3.33 -8.46
C ALA A 89 -12.91 -3.13 -9.59
N LYS A 90 -13.14 -1.89 -10.02
CA LYS A 90 -13.97 -1.61 -11.20
C LYS A 90 -13.32 -2.10 -12.50
N ALA A 91 -12.01 -1.97 -12.63
CA ALA A 91 -11.27 -2.37 -13.83
C ALA A 91 -10.92 -3.88 -13.85
N TRP A 92 -10.95 -4.55 -12.70
CA TRP A 92 -10.76 -5.99 -12.51
C TRP A 92 -11.94 -6.58 -11.71
N PRO A 93 -13.11 -6.79 -12.34
CA PRO A 93 -14.34 -7.18 -11.63
C PRO A 93 -14.33 -8.56 -10.97
N GLU A 94 -13.37 -9.41 -11.34
CA GLU A 94 -13.18 -10.74 -10.76
C GLU A 94 -12.48 -10.70 -9.39
N ALA A 95 -11.87 -9.57 -9.03
CA ALA A 95 -11.26 -9.39 -7.73
C ALA A 95 -12.28 -9.07 -6.62
N GLU A 96 -12.09 -9.68 -5.46
CA GLU A 96 -12.88 -9.43 -4.26
C GLU A 96 -12.32 -8.22 -3.50
N LEU A 97 -13.02 -7.07 -3.56
CA LEU A 97 -12.62 -5.88 -2.79
C LEU A 97 -13.10 -5.96 -1.33
N ASN A 98 -12.14 -6.02 -0.40
CA ASN A 98 -12.34 -6.02 1.03
C ASN A 98 -11.86 -4.69 1.63
N ILE A 99 -12.81 -3.84 2.02
CA ILE A 99 -12.52 -2.58 2.72
C ILE A 99 -12.56 -2.83 4.22
N VAL A 100 -11.43 -2.66 4.89
CA VAL A 100 -11.31 -2.84 6.35
C VAL A 100 -11.67 -1.53 7.05
N PRO A 101 -12.76 -1.49 7.85
CA PRO A 101 -13.34 -0.24 8.35
C PRO A 101 -12.43 0.51 9.32
N ASP A 102 -11.58 -0.18 10.07
CA ASP A 102 -10.75 0.32 11.16
C ASP A 102 -9.25 0.09 10.91
N ALA A 103 -8.80 0.18 9.65
CA ALA A 103 -7.39 0.03 9.29
C ALA A 103 -6.84 1.22 8.49
N GLY A 104 -5.53 1.44 8.66
CA GLY A 104 -4.70 2.32 7.85
C GLY A 104 -4.05 1.58 6.67
N HIS A 105 -2.79 1.88 6.41
CA HIS A 105 -2.06 1.38 5.23
C HIS A 105 -1.35 0.05 5.45
N THR A 106 -0.79 -0.17 6.64
CA THR A 106 0.14 -1.28 6.85
C THR A 106 -0.55 -2.64 6.81
N ALA A 107 0.10 -3.60 6.16
CA ALA A 107 -0.36 -4.98 6.05
C ALA A 107 -0.50 -5.68 7.41
N THR A 108 0.11 -5.16 8.47
CA THR A 108 0.05 -5.74 9.82
C THR A 108 -1.15 -5.26 10.64
N GLU A 109 -2.03 -4.39 10.11
CA GLU A 109 -3.29 -4.04 10.77
C GLU A 109 -4.16 -5.30 10.91
N PRO A 110 -4.77 -5.57 12.08
CA PRO A 110 -5.47 -6.84 12.34
C PRO A 110 -6.50 -7.23 11.28
N GLY A 111 -7.33 -6.27 10.83
CA GLY A 111 -8.33 -6.54 9.80
C GLY A 111 -7.72 -6.77 8.41
N ILE A 112 -6.57 -6.17 8.09
CA ILE A 112 -5.86 -6.42 6.83
C ILE A 112 -5.24 -7.82 6.87
N VAL A 113 -4.64 -8.20 8.00
CA VAL A 113 -4.11 -9.56 8.22
C VAL A 113 -5.21 -10.61 8.07
N ASP A 114 -6.38 -10.40 8.67
CA ASP A 114 -7.53 -11.32 8.52
C ASP A 114 -7.89 -11.57 7.05
N VAL A 115 -8.03 -10.49 6.26
CA VAL A 115 -8.34 -10.60 4.83
C VAL A 115 -7.25 -11.40 4.09
N MET A 116 -5.97 -11.08 4.33
CA MET A 116 -4.85 -11.76 3.67
C MET A 116 -4.77 -13.25 4.05
N VAL A 117 -4.98 -13.59 5.33
CA VAL A 117 -4.95 -14.99 5.81
C VAL A 117 -6.12 -15.78 5.22
N ARG A 118 -7.36 -15.26 5.29
CA ARG A 118 -8.52 -15.94 4.70
C ARG A 118 -8.36 -16.14 3.19
N ALA A 119 -7.83 -15.14 2.49
CA ALA A 119 -7.59 -15.23 1.05
C ALA A 119 -6.55 -16.31 0.71
N SER A 120 -5.41 -16.30 1.41
CA SER A 120 -4.34 -17.27 1.19
C SER A 120 -4.75 -18.70 1.56
N ASP A 121 -5.45 -18.91 2.68
CA ASP A 121 -6.00 -20.21 3.07
C ASP A 121 -6.98 -20.76 2.03
N ARG A 122 -7.80 -19.89 1.44
CA ARG A 122 -8.72 -20.28 0.36
C ARG A 122 -7.96 -20.71 -0.88
N TYR A 123 -6.93 -19.95 -1.29
CA TYR A 123 -6.12 -20.29 -2.47
C TYR A 123 -5.23 -21.53 -2.28
N ALA A 124 -4.85 -21.86 -1.05
CA ALA A 124 -4.08 -23.08 -0.76
C ALA A 124 -4.91 -24.37 -0.88
N ARG A 125 -6.25 -24.28 -0.91
CA ARG A 125 -7.17 -25.42 -0.99
C ARG A 125 -7.63 -25.74 -2.41
N VAL A 126 -7.15 -24.98 -3.41
CA VAL A 126 -7.57 -25.07 -4.82
C VAL A 126 -6.54 -25.85 -5.64
#